data_AF-A0A165WRH9-F1
#
_entry.id   AF-A0A165WRH9-F1
#
_cell.length_a   1.000
_cell.length_b   1.000
_cell.length_c   1.000
_cell.angle_alpha   90.00
_cell.angle_beta   90.00
_cell.angle_gamma   90.00
#
_symmetry.space_group_name_H-M   'P 1'
#
loop_
_entity.id
_entity.type
_entity.pdbx_description
1 polymer ?
#
loop_
_entity_poly.entity_id
_entity_poly.type
_entity_poly.pdbx_seq_one_letter_code
_entity_poly.pdbx_strand_id
1 'polypeptide(L)'
;MLSTSIFNANGTRYSQSVVFTGPNQSLNQTALDEIGLPSLTGSNAWNNLMANVSIGGLVAHCIFFWGPYVIASFKSARAKTQADPHWQAMQKYKEAPHWWYLILMGLAFFAGLIANIKADTTLPWWSYIITLIVGAFITPFSTLFYARMGNGVATNQSFKMIAGAVDPSKPVANIYFSMLSHDVVSQSIGLAQDLKMGQYLKITSRVLFGVQMWGIIIGAIVNYVVMNSIVSAQRETLLDPIGINVWSGQQCLQTVQSLNSNALLWALAKELYGPG
;
A
#
# COMPACT_ATOMS: atom_id res chain seq x y z
N MET A 1 4.22 17.46 -8.35
CA MET A 1 4.49 16.80 -9.66
C MET A 1 3.84 17.64 -10.75
N LEU A 2 4.53 17.95 -11.84
CA LEU A 2 4.02 18.84 -12.91
C LEU A 2 3.08 18.13 -13.91
N SER A 3 3.23 16.82 -14.13
CA SER A 3 2.29 15.99 -14.90
C SER A 3 2.51 14.50 -14.59
N THR A 4 1.43 13.75 -14.35
CA THR A 4 1.42 12.28 -14.17
C THR A 4 1.11 11.53 -15.48
N SER A 5 0.92 12.27 -16.57
CA SER A 5 0.53 11.74 -17.88
C SER A 5 1.71 11.04 -18.56
N ILE A 6 1.42 9.97 -19.31
CA ILE A 6 2.38 9.25 -20.16
C ILE A 6 2.23 9.74 -21.61
N PHE A 7 3.35 9.91 -22.32
CA PHE A 7 3.36 10.42 -23.69
C PHE A 7 4.00 9.42 -24.68
N ASN A 8 3.54 9.43 -25.92
CA ASN A 8 4.25 8.80 -27.05
C ASN A 8 5.53 9.60 -27.37
N ALA A 9 6.44 9.01 -28.15
CA ALA A 9 7.64 9.71 -28.66
C ALA A 9 7.31 11.01 -29.44
N ASN A 10 6.09 11.08 -30.00
CA ASN A 10 5.57 12.26 -30.72
C ASN A 10 4.95 13.33 -29.80
N GLY A 11 5.00 13.16 -28.47
CA GLY A 11 4.46 14.13 -27.50
C GLY A 11 2.93 14.09 -27.29
N THR A 12 2.21 13.21 -27.98
CA THR A 12 0.78 12.97 -27.77
C THR A 12 0.54 12.06 -26.56
N ARG A 13 -0.65 12.12 -25.94
CA ARG A 13 -0.99 11.24 -24.79
C ARG A 13 -0.97 9.77 -25.21
N TYR A 14 -0.31 8.94 -24.42
CA TYR A 14 -0.20 7.50 -24.67
C TYR A 14 -1.56 6.82 -24.52
N SER A 15 -2.02 6.12 -25.56
CA SER A 15 -3.31 5.43 -25.57
C SER A 15 -3.19 4.06 -24.90
N GLN A 16 -3.39 4.03 -23.59
CA GLN A 16 -3.20 2.86 -22.72
C GLN A 16 -4.08 1.66 -23.12
N SER A 17 -5.25 1.90 -23.72
CA SER A 17 -6.21 0.88 -24.14
C SER A 17 -5.76 0.05 -25.36
N VAL A 18 -4.78 0.55 -26.13
CA VAL A 18 -4.31 -0.12 -27.36
C VAL A 18 -3.19 -1.13 -27.06
N VAL A 19 -2.43 -0.91 -25.99
CA VAL A 19 -1.24 -1.69 -25.63
C VAL A 19 -1.59 -2.85 -24.69
N PHE A 20 -2.66 -2.72 -23.91
CA PHE A 20 -3.19 -3.78 -23.04
C PHE A 20 -4.51 -4.29 -23.60
N THR A 21 -4.42 -5.23 -24.55
CA THR A 21 -5.60 -5.77 -25.25
C THR A 21 -5.96 -7.16 -24.71
N GLY A 22 -7.25 -7.40 -24.47
CA GLY A 22 -7.82 -8.72 -24.15
C GLY A 22 -8.50 -8.82 -22.76
N PRO A 23 -9.20 -9.94 -22.46
CA PRO A 23 -9.94 -10.13 -21.20
C PRO A 23 -9.07 -10.04 -19.94
N ASN A 24 -7.77 -10.28 -20.09
CA ASN A 24 -6.79 -10.33 -19.00
C ASN A 24 -5.94 -9.06 -18.87
N GLN A 25 -6.21 -8.00 -19.67
CA GLN A 25 -5.40 -6.77 -19.72
C GLN A 25 -3.87 -7.02 -19.74
N SER A 26 -3.44 -8.07 -20.45
CA SER A 26 -2.03 -8.41 -20.61
C SER A 26 -1.37 -7.54 -21.67
N LEU A 27 -0.09 -7.25 -21.50
CA LEU A 27 0.72 -6.52 -22.48
C LEU A 27 0.73 -7.25 -23.83
N ASN A 28 0.31 -6.59 -24.90
CA ASN A 28 0.51 -7.08 -26.26
C ASN A 28 1.86 -6.56 -26.78
N GLN A 29 2.87 -7.42 -26.81
CA GLN A 29 4.23 -7.07 -27.25
C GLN A 29 4.27 -6.55 -28.70
N THR A 30 3.44 -7.10 -29.60
CA THR A 30 3.38 -6.65 -31.00
C THR A 30 2.83 -5.23 -31.13
N ALA A 31 1.83 -4.87 -30.30
CA ALA A 31 1.29 -3.51 -30.26
C ALA A 31 2.25 -2.52 -29.55
N LEU A 32 3.08 -3.01 -28.63
CA LEU A 32 4.12 -2.21 -27.97
C LEU A 32 5.27 -1.89 -28.94
N ASP A 33 5.67 -2.84 -29.77
CA ASP A 33 6.69 -2.66 -30.81
C ASP A 33 6.23 -1.67 -31.90
N GLU A 34 4.93 -1.65 -32.23
CA GLU A 34 4.35 -0.71 -33.22
C GLU A 34 4.19 0.73 -32.68
N ILE A 35 3.83 0.90 -31.41
CA ILE A 35 3.54 2.21 -30.80
C ILE A 35 4.80 2.83 -30.17
N GLY A 36 5.78 1.99 -29.81
CA GLY A 36 7.00 2.39 -29.12
C GLY A 36 6.83 2.55 -27.61
N LEU A 37 7.97 2.63 -26.91
CA LEU A 37 8.03 2.73 -25.46
C LEU A 37 7.41 4.06 -24.97
N PRO A 38 6.63 4.03 -23.88
CA PRO A 38 6.07 5.22 -23.28
C PRO A 38 7.17 6.15 -22.75
N SER A 39 7.12 7.42 -23.16
CA SER A 39 8.02 8.47 -22.66
C SER A 39 7.46 9.10 -21.39
N LEU A 40 8.28 9.12 -20.34
CA LEU A 40 7.99 9.79 -19.08
C LEU A 40 8.46 11.24 -19.12
N THR A 41 7.69 12.14 -18.51
CA THR A 41 8.21 13.49 -18.23
C THR A 41 9.39 13.39 -17.26
N GLY A 42 10.46 14.16 -17.51
CA GLY A 42 11.68 14.12 -16.69
C GLY A 42 11.40 14.34 -15.20
N SER A 43 10.44 15.21 -14.86
CA SER A 43 10.01 15.42 -13.47
C SER A 43 9.32 14.20 -12.85
N ASN A 44 8.56 13.41 -13.61
CA ASN A 44 7.92 12.18 -13.13
C ASN A 44 8.96 11.06 -12.95
N ALA A 45 9.86 10.89 -13.91
CA ALA A 45 10.97 9.95 -13.80
C ALA A 45 11.86 10.24 -12.59
N TRP A 46 12.24 11.51 -12.39
CA TRP A 46 13.02 11.94 -11.22
C TRP A 46 12.28 11.68 -9.90
N ASN A 47 10.98 11.98 -9.84
CA ASN A 47 10.18 11.72 -8.65
C ASN A 47 10.12 10.22 -8.31
N ASN A 48 9.96 9.35 -9.32
CA ASN A 48 9.96 7.90 -9.13
C ASN A 48 11.31 7.37 -8.67
N LEU A 49 12.41 7.89 -9.24
CA LEU A 49 13.77 7.54 -8.82
C LEU A 49 14.00 7.94 -7.35
N MET A 50 13.73 9.20 -7.00
CA MET A 50 13.92 9.70 -5.64
C MET A 50 13.04 8.98 -4.62
N ALA A 51 11.79 8.65 -4.98
CA ALA A 51 10.91 7.87 -4.11
C ALA A 51 11.50 6.49 -3.79
N ASN A 52 12.03 5.77 -4.77
CA ASN A 52 12.65 4.46 -4.55
C ASN A 52 13.95 4.56 -3.76
N VAL A 53 14.81 5.54 -4.06
CA VAL A 53 16.05 5.78 -3.31
C VAL A 53 15.76 6.15 -1.85
N SER A 54 14.72 6.95 -1.60
CA SER A 54 14.35 7.36 -0.24
C SER A 54 13.99 6.19 0.67
N ILE A 55 13.41 5.13 0.12
CA ILE A 55 13.01 3.93 0.87
C ILE A 55 14.22 3.06 1.18
N GLY A 56 15.15 2.91 0.22
CA GLY A 56 16.46 2.30 0.50
C GLY A 56 17.24 3.04 1.59
N GLY A 57 17.22 4.38 1.52
CA GLY A 57 17.80 5.26 2.55
C GLY A 57 17.13 5.09 3.92
N LEU A 58 15.80 4.95 3.96
CA LEU A 58 15.05 4.69 5.19
C LEU A 58 15.45 3.37 5.84
N VAL A 59 15.53 2.29 5.07
CA VAL A 59 15.94 0.96 5.58
C VAL A 59 17.37 1.02 6.08
N ALA A 60 18.29 1.60 5.30
CA ALA A 60 19.69 1.77 5.71
C ALA A 60 19.81 2.61 6.99
N HIS A 61 19.08 3.72 7.08
CA HIS A 61 19.10 4.58 8.28
C HIS A 61 18.57 3.85 9.51
N CYS A 62 17.44 3.14 9.38
CA CYS A 62 16.87 2.36 10.47
C CYS A 62 17.82 1.26 10.95
N ILE A 63 18.53 0.59 10.05
CA ILE A 63 19.47 -0.49 10.40
C ILE A 63 20.73 0.08 11.05
N PHE A 64 21.40 1.05 10.41
CA PHE A 64 22.70 1.54 10.88
C PHE A 64 22.61 2.45 12.11
N PHE A 65 21.63 3.36 12.17
CA PHE A 65 21.53 4.33 13.26
C PHE A 65 20.61 3.85 14.38
N TRP A 66 19.47 3.25 14.03
CA TRP A 66 18.47 2.85 15.02
C TRP A 66 18.52 1.36 15.40
N GLY A 67 19.27 0.53 14.68
CA GLY A 67 19.48 -0.88 14.98
C GLY A 67 19.81 -1.18 16.45
N PRO A 68 20.85 -0.57 17.06
CA PRO A 68 21.18 -0.83 18.46
C PRO A 68 20.04 -0.44 19.43
N TYR A 69 19.31 0.65 19.14
CA TYR A 69 18.16 1.07 19.95
C TYR A 69 16.98 0.11 19.83
N VAL A 70 16.73 -0.43 18.63
CA VAL A 70 15.69 -1.44 18.40
C VAL A 70 16.00 -2.71 19.18
N ILE A 71 17.25 -3.20 19.09
CA ILE A 71 17.68 -4.40 19.82
C ILE A 71 17.57 -4.18 21.34
N ALA A 72 18.01 -3.03 21.85
CA ALA A 72 17.87 -2.68 23.25
C ALA A 72 16.39 -2.63 23.68
N SER A 73 15.51 -2.08 22.84
CA SER A 73 14.07 -2.03 23.11
C SER A 73 13.43 -3.42 23.17
N PHE A 74 13.78 -4.32 22.25
CA PHE A 74 13.32 -5.72 22.28
C PHE A 74 13.86 -6.47 23.50
N LYS A 75 15.12 -6.25 23.88
CA LYS A 75 15.73 -6.86 25.07
C LYS A 75 15.03 -6.40 26.35
N SER A 76 14.76 -5.10 26.48
CA SER A 76 14.04 -4.53 27.63
C SER A 76 12.57 -4.94 27.69
N ALA A 77 11.90 -5.07 26.54
CA ALA A 77 10.53 -5.58 26.46
C ALA A 77 10.46 -7.05 26.92
N ARG A 78 11.39 -7.90 26.48
CA ARG A 78 11.47 -9.31 26.90
C ARG A 78 11.83 -9.46 28.37
N ALA A 79 12.73 -8.61 28.88
CA ALA A 79 13.15 -8.60 30.27
C ALA A 79 12.12 -7.96 31.21
N LYS A 80 11.05 -7.34 30.68
CA LYS A 80 10.05 -6.58 31.46
C LYS A 80 10.65 -5.49 32.35
N THR A 81 11.75 -4.89 31.92
CA THR A 81 12.48 -3.84 32.66
C THR A 81 12.23 -2.44 32.11
N GLN A 82 11.18 -2.23 31.30
CA GLN A 82 10.90 -0.90 30.76
C GLN A 82 10.58 0.10 31.88
N ALA A 83 11.28 1.24 31.85
CA ALA A 83 11.15 2.32 32.82
C ALA A 83 9.95 3.25 32.57
N ASP A 84 9.16 3.02 31.51
CA ASP A 84 7.99 3.85 31.17
C ASP A 84 6.88 3.66 32.25
N PRO A 85 6.48 4.73 32.97
CA PRO A 85 5.45 4.65 34.01
C PRO A 85 4.10 4.16 33.49
N HIS A 86 3.75 4.45 32.23
CA HIS A 86 2.50 3.98 31.62
C HIS A 86 2.55 2.48 31.36
N TRP A 87 3.71 1.97 30.95
CA TRP A 87 3.90 0.54 30.74
C TRP A 87 3.87 -0.24 32.07
N GLN A 88 4.49 0.29 33.12
CA GLN A 88 4.43 -0.30 34.47
C GLN A 88 3.00 -0.31 35.03
N ALA A 89 2.25 0.78 34.85
CA ALA A 89 0.84 0.83 35.25
C ALA A 89 -0.03 -0.18 34.49
N MET A 90 0.31 -0.50 33.24
CA MET A 90 -0.39 -1.48 32.43
C MET A 90 -0.11 -2.93 32.82
N GLN A 91 0.99 -3.25 33.52
CA GLN A 91 1.30 -4.63 33.94
C GLN A 91 0.25 -5.25 34.87
N LYS A 92 -0.59 -4.43 35.51
CA LYS A 92 -1.72 -4.91 36.32
C LYS A 92 -2.80 -5.59 35.48
N TYR A 93 -2.91 -5.24 34.19
CA TYR A 93 -3.94 -5.76 33.31
C TYR A 93 -3.45 -6.98 32.53
N LYS A 94 -4.34 -7.97 32.35
CA LYS A 94 -4.03 -9.15 31.54
C LYS A 94 -3.93 -8.75 30.07
N GLU A 95 -2.77 -9.02 29.46
CA GLU A 95 -2.57 -8.86 28.03
C GLU A 95 -3.55 -9.74 27.23
N ALA A 96 -3.84 -9.32 26.01
CA ALA A 96 -4.63 -10.11 25.08
C ALA A 96 -3.78 -11.30 24.59
N PRO A 97 -4.31 -12.54 24.59
CA PRO A 97 -3.57 -13.68 24.08
C PRO A 97 -3.16 -13.47 22.62
N HIS A 98 -1.91 -13.74 22.27
CA HIS A 98 -1.43 -13.62 20.89
C HIS A 98 -2.27 -14.45 19.89
N TRP A 99 -2.87 -15.55 20.35
CA TRP A 99 -3.76 -16.38 19.54
C TRP A 99 -4.98 -15.64 18.97
N TRP A 100 -5.52 -14.61 19.66
CA TRP A 100 -6.63 -13.82 19.12
C TRP A 100 -6.21 -13.06 17.85
N TYR A 101 -5.00 -12.49 17.85
CA TYR A 101 -4.41 -11.84 16.68
C TYR A 101 -4.04 -12.84 15.59
N LEU A 102 -3.55 -14.03 15.94
CA LEU A 102 -3.23 -15.07 14.95
C LEU A 102 -4.48 -15.60 14.24
N ILE A 103 -5.59 -15.81 14.97
CA ILE A 103 -6.87 -16.22 14.38
C ILE A 103 -7.38 -15.11 13.45
N LEU A 104 -7.32 -13.84 13.88
CA LEU A 104 -7.70 -12.71 13.04
C LEU A 104 -6.87 -12.64 11.76
N MET A 105 -5.56 -12.79 11.88
CA MET A 105 -4.62 -12.79 10.76
C MET A 105 -4.94 -13.93 9.78
N GLY A 106 -5.25 -15.13 10.30
CA GLY A 106 -5.67 -16.26 9.49
C GLY A 106 -6.99 -15.99 8.75
N LEU A 107 -8.00 -15.48 9.44
CA LEU A 107 -9.29 -15.12 8.83
C LEU A 107 -9.11 -14.06 7.73
N ALA A 108 -8.30 -13.02 7.97
CA ALA A 108 -8.00 -11.99 7.00
C ALA A 108 -7.22 -12.53 5.78
N PHE A 109 -6.26 -13.44 6.00
CA PHE A 109 -5.51 -14.10 4.94
C PHE A 109 -6.42 -14.91 4.01
N PHE A 110 -7.30 -15.74 4.57
CA PHE A 110 -8.23 -16.55 3.76
C PHE A 110 -9.29 -15.69 3.08
N ALA A 111 -9.83 -14.68 3.76
CA ALA A 111 -10.77 -13.73 3.16
C ALA A 111 -10.14 -12.99 1.98
N GLY A 112 -8.88 -12.53 2.13
CA GLY A 112 -8.13 -11.88 1.05
C GLY A 112 -7.82 -12.81 -0.12
N LEU A 113 -7.47 -14.07 0.15
CA LEU A 113 -7.26 -15.08 -0.89
C LEU A 113 -8.55 -15.38 -1.67
N ILE A 114 -9.69 -15.54 -0.98
CA ILE A 114 -10.99 -15.75 -1.60
C ILE A 114 -11.39 -14.54 -2.44
N ALA A 115 -11.18 -13.33 -1.93
CA ALA A 115 -11.45 -12.10 -2.67
C ALA A 115 -10.60 -12.01 -3.95
N ASN A 116 -9.33 -12.39 -3.89
CA ASN A 116 -8.43 -12.41 -5.05
C ASN A 116 -8.91 -13.41 -6.13
N ILE A 117 -9.27 -14.63 -5.73
CA ILE A 117 -9.76 -15.66 -6.65
C ILE A 117 -11.10 -15.25 -7.29
N LYS A 118 -12.00 -14.66 -6.50
CA LYS A 118 -13.33 -14.26 -6.98
C LYS A 118 -13.32 -13.00 -7.85
N ALA A 119 -12.32 -12.13 -7.68
CA ALA A 119 -12.20 -10.88 -8.41
C ALA A 119 -11.44 -11.01 -9.74
N ASP A 120 -11.16 -12.23 -10.23
CA ASP A 120 -10.45 -12.52 -11.49
C ASP A 120 -9.22 -11.61 -11.71
N THR A 121 -8.47 -11.35 -10.64
CA THR A 121 -7.51 -10.24 -10.56
C THR A 121 -6.25 -10.45 -11.40
N THR A 122 -6.19 -11.49 -12.25
CA THR A 122 -5.00 -11.96 -13.02
C THR A 122 -3.74 -12.24 -12.18
N LEU A 123 -3.84 -12.08 -10.85
CA LEU A 123 -2.76 -12.22 -9.88
C LEU A 123 -2.73 -13.67 -9.37
N PRO A 124 -1.63 -14.40 -9.58
CA PRO A 124 -1.52 -15.78 -9.12
C PRO A 124 -1.43 -15.84 -7.59
N TRP A 125 -1.94 -16.93 -7.01
CA TRP A 125 -1.98 -17.12 -5.55
C TRP A 125 -0.60 -17.03 -4.87
N TRP A 126 0.47 -17.43 -5.56
CA TRP A 126 1.84 -17.27 -5.08
C TRP A 126 2.24 -15.79 -4.93
N SER A 127 1.85 -14.95 -5.88
CA SER A 127 2.12 -13.51 -5.84
C SER A 127 1.42 -12.84 -4.67
N TYR A 128 0.21 -13.30 -4.32
CA TYR A 128 -0.50 -12.85 -3.12
C TYR A 128 0.23 -13.21 -1.80
N ILE A 129 0.97 -14.31 -1.76
CA ILE A 129 1.78 -14.63 -0.57
C ILE A 129 3.01 -13.72 -0.52
N ILE A 130 3.63 -13.46 -1.67
CA ILE A 130 4.81 -12.60 -1.78
C ILE A 130 4.48 -11.16 -1.36
N THR A 131 3.32 -10.60 -1.76
CA THR A 131 2.88 -9.26 -1.31
C THR A 131 2.89 -9.16 0.21
N LEU A 132 2.29 -10.14 0.89
CA LEU A 132 2.15 -10.15 2.33
C LEU A 132 3.50 -10.29 3.03
N ILE A 133 4.40 -11.13 2.50
CA ILE A 133 5.76 -11.28 3.04
C ILE A 133 6.55 -9.98 2.90
N VAL A 134 6.49 -9.34 1.72
CA VAL A 134 7.20 -8.09 1.44
C VAL A 134 6.65 -6.95 2.30
N GLY A 135 5.32 -6.86 2.44
CA GLY A 135 4.65 -5.93 3.35
C GLY A 135 5.06 -6.16 4.81
N ALA A 136 5.06 -7.41 5.29
CA ALA A 136 5.47 -7.78 6.63
C ALA A 136 6.94 -7.43 6.91
N PHE A 137 7.82 -7.60 5.92
CA PHE A 137 9.23 -7.24 6.05
C PHE A 137 9.44 -5.72 6.17
N ILE A 138 8.70 -4.91 5.40
CA ILE A 138 8.83 -3.44 5.39
C ILE A 138 8.12 -2.79 6.60
N THR A 139 7.07 -3.44 7.12
CA THR A 139 6.28 -2.96 8.27
C THR A 139 7.12 -2.47 9.46
N PRO A 140 8.04 -3.25 10.05
CA PRO A 140 8.80 -2.81 11.24
C PRO A 140 9.64 -1.56 10.99
N PHE A 141 10.24 -1.42 9.80
CA PHE A 141 11.02 -0.24 9.44
C PHE A 141 10.12 1.00 9.30
N SER A 142 8.95 0.83 8.67
CA SER A 142 8.00 1.92 8.48
C SER A 142 7.39 2.38 9.83
N THR A 143 7.03 1.45 10.71
CA THR A 143 6.51 1.77 12.05
C THR A 143 7.56 2.48 12.90
N LEU A 144 8.82 2.04 12.87
CA LEU A 144 9.90 2.69 13.61
C LEU A 144 10.13 4.13 13.15
N PHE A 145 10.14 4.34 11.83
CA PHE A 145 10.31 5.67 11.26
C PHE A 145 9.14 6.59 11.62
N TYR A 146 7.91 6.11 11.44
CA TYR A 146 6.70 6.87 11.80
C TYR A 146 6.69 7.24 13.29
N ALA A 147 7.08 6.31 14.17
CA ALA A 147 7.14 6.54 15.60
C ALA A 147 8.18 7.59 16.04
N ARG A 148 9.25 7.79 15.26
CA ARG A 148 10.33 8.74 15.59
C ARG A 148 10.18 10.09 14.89
N MET A 149 9.83 10.09 13.61
CA MET A 149 9.77 11.28 12.76
C MET A 149 8.38 11.91 12.71
N GLY A 150 7.33 11.18 13.15
CA GLY A 150 5.94 11.64 13.09
C GLY A 150 5.36 11.75 11.68
N ASN A 151 6.14 11.39 10.65
CA ASN A 151 5.73 11.39 9.26
C ASN A 151 6.07 10.02 8.62
N GLY A 152 5.19 9.52 7.76
CA GLY A 152 5.34 8.24 7.08
C GLY A 152 5.85 8.40 5.65
N VAL A 153 6.66 7.45 5.18
CA VAL A 153 7.09 7.40 3.79
C VAL A 153 6.04 6.69 2.94
N ALA A 154 5.72 7.23 1.77
CA ALA A 154 4.79 6.63 0.81
C ALA A 154 5.39 5.35 0.19
N THR A 155 5.29 4.23 0.90
CA THR A 155 5.83 2.93 0.49
C THR A 155 5.19 2.34 -0.77
N ASN A 156 4.02 2.87 -1.18
CA ASN A 156 3.31 2.49 -2.40
C ASN A 156 4.21 2.38 -3.64
N GLN A 157 5.11 3.33 -3.83
CA GLN A 157 5.91 3.38 -5.07
C GLN A 157 6.94 2.25 -5.14
N SER A 158 7.53 1.86 -4.01
CA SER A 158 8.47 0.73 -3.98
C SER A 158 7.78 -0.62 -4.07
N PHE A 159 6.57 -0.76 -3.52
CA PHE A 159 5.81 -2.00 -3.71
C PHE A 159 5.45 -2.21 -5.19
N LYS A 160 5.18 -1.14 -5.94
CA LYS A 160 4.97 -1.21 -7.40
C LYS A 160 6.23 -1.64 -8.17
N MET A 161 7.40 -1.20 -7.72
CA MET A 161 8.67 -1.64 -8.30
C MET A 161 8.91 -3.14 -8.04
N ILE A 162 8.69 -3.60 -6.81
CA ILE A 162 8.83 -5.03 -6.45
C ILE A 162 7.80 -5.88 -7.21
N ALA A 163 6.55 -5.42 -7.29
CA ALA A 163 5.50 -6.06 -8.06
C ALA A 163 5.84 -6.19 -9.56
N GLY A 164 6.37 -5.13 -10.17
CA GLY A 164 6.82 -5.14 -11.56
C GLY A 164 7.96 -6.13 -11.83
N ALA A 165 8.76 -6.45 -10.81
CA ALA A 165 9.79 -7.49 -10.89
C ALA A 165 9.22 -8.91 -10.70
N VAL A 166 8.18 -9.09 -9.89
CA VAL A 166 7.56 -10.39 -9.59
C VAL A 166 6.60 -10.84 -10.69
N ASP A 167 5.73 -9.96 -11.18
CA ASP A 167 4.76 -10.21 -12.25
C ASP A 167 4.94 -9.20 -13.41
N PRO A 168 6.00 -9.34 -14.23
CA PRO A 168 6.18 -8.48 -15.40
C PRO A 168 4.99 -8.64 -16.37
N SER A 169 4.66 -7.59 -17.12
CA SER A 169 3.60 -7.54 -18.16
C SER A 169 2.13 -7.50 -17.71
N LYS A 170 1.83 -7.51 -16.39
CA LYS A 170 0.45 -7.45 -15.86
C LYS A 170 0.21 -6.21 -14.98
N PRO A 171 -0.30 -5.09 -15.53
CA PRO A 171 -0.48 -3.85 -14.80
C PRO A 171 -1.58 -3.94 -13.72
N VAL A 172 -2.65 -4.71 -13.97
CA VAL A 172 -3.72 -4.91 -12.97
C VAL A 172 -3.17 -5.63 -11.75
N ALA A 173 -2.49 -6.75 -11.96
CA ALA A 173 -1.83 -7.49 -10.89
C ALA A 173 -0.89 -6.59 -10.08
N ASN A 174 -0.11 -5.73 -10.74
CA ASN A 174 0.77 -4.77 -10.07
C ASN A 174 0.02 -3.76 -9.16
N ILE A 175 -1.12 -3.22 -9.60
CA ILE A 175 -1.95 -2.33 -8.76
C ILE A 175 -2.38 -3.06 -7.49
N TYR A 176 -2.96 -4.26 -7.62
CA TYR A 176 -3.41 -5.02 -6.47
C TYR A 176 -2.25 -5.46 -5.57
N PHE A 177 -1.11 -5.86 -6.13
CA PHE A 177 0.10 -6.19 -5.38
C PHE A 177 0.52 -5.02 -4.48
N SER A 178 0.62 -3.84 -5.09
CA SER A 178 1.11 -2.64 -4.39
C SER A 178 0.12 -2.11 -3.35
N MET A 179 -1.18 -2.13 -3.65
CA MET A 179 -2.22 -1.73 -2.70
C MET A 179 -2.25 -2.65 -1.49
N LEU A 180 -2.31 -3.97 -1.70
CA LEU A 180 -2.35 -4.94 -0.60
C LEU A 180 -1.11 -4.84 0.31
N SER A 181 0.08 -4.70 -0.29
CA SER A 181 1.33 -4.59 0.49
C SER A 181 1.38 -3.28 1.29
N HIS A 182 0.88 -2.18 0.74
CA HIS A 182 0.83 -0.90 1.44
C HIS A 182 -0.23 -0.88 2.55
N ASP A 183 -1.39 -1.46 2.31
CA ASP A 183 -2.47 -1.54 3.30
C ASP A 183 -2.04 -2.35 4.52
N VAL A 184 -1.28 -3.43 4.34
CA VAL A 184 -0.67 -4.18 5.45
C VAL A 184 0.22 -3.28 6.32
N VAL A 185 1.05 -2.44 5.72
CA VAL A 185 1.92 -1.51 6.45
C VAL A 185 1.09 -0.43 7.17
N SER A 186 0.16 0.19 6.46
CA SER A 186 -0.69 1.27 7.00
C SER A 186 -1.53 0.77 8.19
N GLN A 187 -2.17 -0.39 8.04
CA GLN A 187 -2.99 -0.99 9.09
C GLN A 187 -2.15 -1.39 10.31
N SER A 188 -0.92 -1.85 10.10
CA SER A 188 0.01 -2.19 11.18
C SER A 188 0.45 -0.96 11.97
N ILE A 189 0.68 0.18 11.29
CA ILE A 189 0.98 1.46 11.95
C ILE A 189 -0.23 1.93 12.76
N GLY A 190 -1.43 1.90 12.17
CA GLY A 190 -2.66 2.27 12.86
C GLY A 190 -2.91 1.42 14.11
N LEU A 191 -2.73 0.09 14.01
CA LEU A 191 -2.84 -0.82 15.15
C LEU A 191 -1.82 -0.48 16.25
N ALA A 192 -0.57 -0.17 15.88
CA ALA A 192 0.46 0.23 16.83
C ALA A 192 0.14 1.57 17.53
N GLN A 193 -0.42 2.53 16.80
CA GLN A 193 -0.87 3.81 17.35
C GLN A 193 -2.00 3.60 18.37
N ASP A 194 -3.00 2.79 18.02
CA ASP A 194 -4.11 2.49 18.91
C ASP A 194 -3.65 1.76 20.18
N LEU A 195 -2.73 0.81 20.05
CA LEU A 195 -2.14 0.12 21.19
C LEU A 195 -1.40 1.09 22.12
N LYS A 196 -0.68 2.06 21.57
CA LYS A 196 -0.01 3.09 22.37
C LYS A 196 -1.00 4.05 23.02
N MET A 197 -2.05 4.45 22.30
CA MET A 197 -3.15 5.25 22.86
C MET A 197 -3.85 4.51 24.00
N GLY A 198 -4.11 3.22 23.84
CA GLY A 198 -4.68 2.35 24.87
C GLY A 198 -3.81 2.29 26.13
N GLN A 199 -2.48 2.26 25.98
CA GLN A 199 -1.55 2.35 27.12
C GLN A 199 -1.65 3.71 27.83
N TYR A 200 -1.79 4.82 27.11
CA TYR A 200 -1.93 6.15 27.71
C TYR A 200 -3.24 6.30 28.47
N LEU A 201 -4.34 5.81 27.90
CA LEU A 201 -5.67 5.84 28.52
C LEU A 201 -5.87 4.75 29.60
N LYS A 202 -4.88 3.88 29.81
CA LYS A 202 -4.92 2.75 30.76
C LYS A 202 -6.09 1.79 30.51
N ILE A 203 -6.45 1.61 29.24
CA ILE A 203 -7.50 0.67 28.81
C ILE A 203 -6.89 -0.73 28.71
N THR A 204 -7.60 -1.73 29.25
CA THR A 204 -7.16 -3.13 29.15
C THR A 204 -7.09 -3.58 27.69
N SER A 205 -5.99 -4.24 27.29
CA SER A 205 -5.74 -4.66 25.91
C SER A 205 -6.83 -5.56 25.31
N ARG A 206 -7.56 -6.33 26.12
CA ARG A 206 -8.68 -7.17 25.67
C ARG A 206 -9.90 -6.34 25.24
N VAL A 207 -10.20 -5.27 25.98
CA VAL A 207 -11.29 -4.35 25.66
C VAL A 207 -10.93 -3.56 24.41
N LEU A 208 -9.67 -3.12 24.31
CA LEU A 208 -9.17 -2.44 23.13
C LEU A 208 -9.34 -3.28 21.86
N PHE A 209 -8.94 -4.56 21.90
CA PHE A 209 -9.15 -5.50 20.79
C PHE A 209 -10.64 -5.61 20.42
N GLY A 210 -11.52 -5.76 21.41
CA GLY A 210 -12.96 -5.84 21.15
C GLY A 210 -13.53 -4.58 20.49
N VAL A 211 -13.13 -3.40 20.97
CA VAL A 211 -13.57 -2.11 20.40
C VAL A 211 -13.03 -1.93 18.98
N GLN A 212 -11.78 -2.31 18.72
CA GLN A 212 -11.20 -2.28 17.37
C GLN A 212 -11.97 -3.19 16.41
N MET A 213 -12.31 -4.42 16.82
CA MET A 213 -13.10 -5.33 16.01
C MET A 213 -14.47 -4.76 15.66
N TRP A 214 -15.16 -4.19 16.65
CA TRP A 214 -16.43 -3.51 16.43
C TRP A 214 -16.30 -2.30 15.50
N GLY A 215 -15.26 -1.49 15.69
CA GLY A 215 -14.97 -0.33 14.85
C GLY A 215 -14.72 -0.72 13.39
N ILE A 216 -14.00 -1.81 13.14
CA ILE A 216 -13.73 -2.31 11.78
C ILE A 216 -15.04 -2.79 11.13
N ILE A 217 -15.89 -3.53 11.84
CA ILE A 217 -17.15 -4.03 11.28
C ILE A 217 -18.07 -2.87 10.89
N ILE A 218 -18.28 -1.91 11.81
CA ILE A 218 -19.11 -0.75 11.56
C ILE A 218 -18.50 0.11 10.45
N GLY A 219 -17.19 0.35 10.51
CA GLY A 219 -16.45 1.12 9.53
C GLY A 219 -16.58 0.52 8.13
N ALA A 220 -16.44 -0.80 7.98
CA ALA A 220 -16.60 -1.49 6.70
C ALA A 220 -18.01 -1.34 6.13
N ILE A 221 -19.04 -1.50 6.96
CA ILE A 221 -20.45 -1.35 6.54
C ILE A 221 -20.71 0.10 6.09
N VAL A 222 -20.33 1.08 6.91
CA VAL A 222 -20.55 2.49 6.60
C VAL A 222 -19.77 2.89 5.35
N ASN A 223 -18.51 2.47 5.22
CA ASN A 223 -17.68 2.76 4.05
C ASN A 223 -18.31 2.18 2.77
N TYR A 224 -18.80 0.94 2.81
CA TYR A 224 -19.50 0.33 1.68
C TYR A 224 -20.80 1.06 1.31
N VAL A 225 -21.63 1.40 2.30
CA VAL A 225 -22.89 2.13 2.08
C VAL A 225 -22.62 3.52 1.49
N VAL A 226 -21.65 4.25 2.05
CA VAL A 226 -21.27 5.58 1.57
C VAL A 226 -20.70 5.49 0.15
N MET A 227 -19.82 4.52 -0.13
CA MET A 227 -19.28 4.31 -1.47
C MET A 227 -20.40 4.03 -2.48
N ASN A 228 -21.30 3.10 -2.18
CA ASN A 228 -22.42 2.79 -3.07
C ASN A 228 -23.36 3.99 -3.27
N SER A 229 -23.67 4.71 -2.19
CA SER A 229 -24.51 5.91 -2.24
C SER A 229 -23.89 7.01 -3.11
N ILE A 230 -22.61 7.34 -2.91
CA ILE A 230 -21.92 8.38 -3.69
C ILE A 230 -21.81 7.97 -5.15
N VAL A 231 -21.39 6.73 -5.42
CA VAL A 231 -21.25 6.23 -6.80
C VAL A 231 -22.60 6.23 -7.52
N SER A 232 -23.70 5.85 -6.84
CA SER A 232 -25.04 5.91 -7.45
C SER A 232 -25.53 7.34 -7.69
N ALA A 233 -25.23 8.27 -6.79
CA ALA A 233 -25.78 9.62 -6.81
C ALA A 233 -24.98 10.61 -7.68
N GLN A 234 -23.67 10.38 -7.87
CA GLN A 234 -22.75 11.33 -8.52
C GLN A 234 -21.91 10.67 -9.63
N ARG A 235 -22.38 9.55 -10.20
CA ARG A 235 -21.65 8.80 -11.25
C ARG A 235 -21.21 9.68 -12.42
N GLU A 236 -22.11 10.52 -12.92
CA GLU A 236 -21.84 11.39 -14.07
C GLU A 236 -20.81 12.49 -13.73
N THR A 237 -20.90 13.06 -12.53
CA THR A 237 -19.96 14.10 -12.04
C THR A 237 -18.58 13.54 -11.72
N LEU A 238 -18.49 12.27 -11.30
CA LEU A 238 -17.22 11.59 -11.04
C LEU A 238 -16.46 11.22 -12.33
N LEU A 239 -17.16 11.13 -13.47
CA LEU A 239 -16.57 10.89 -14.78
C LEU A 239 -16.15 12.19 -15.49
N ASP A 240 -16.61 13.35 -15.02
CA ASP A 240 -16.27 14.65 -15.58
C ASP A 240 -14.91 15.15 -15.02
N PRO A 241 -13.91 15.48 -15.87
CA PRO A 241 -12.64 16.06 -15.45
C PRO A 241 -12.76 17.35 -14.63
N ILE A 242 -13.84 18.12 -14.79
CA ILE A 242 -14.01 19.43 -14.14
C ILE A 242 -14.74 19.28 -12.80
N GLY A 243 -15.72 18.38 -12.72
CA GLY A 243 -16.51 18.11 -11.51
C GLY A 243 -17.26 19.34 -10.98
N ILE A 244 -17.63 19.29 -9.69
CA ILE A 244 -18.25 20.40 -8.93
C ILE A 244 -17.37 20.80 -7.74
N ASN A 245 -17.56 22.00 -7.20
CA ASN A 245 -16.74 22.55 -6.08
C ASN A 245 -16.64 21.65 -4.83
N VAL A 246 -17.54 20.68 -4.67
CA VAL A 246 -17.56 19.70 -3.56
C VAL A 246 -16.95 18.35 -3.96
N TRP A 247 -17.10 17.95 -5.23
CA TRP A 247 -16.64 16.67 -5.77
C TRP A 247 -15.92 16.94 -7.08
N SER A 248 -14.59 16.99 -7.04
CA SER A 248 -13.80 17.09 -8.26
C SER A 248 -13.59 15.69 -8.84
N GLY A 249 -14.19 15.42 -10.00
CA GLY A 249 -13.85 14.23 -10.79
C GLY A 249 -12.37 14.20 -11.13
N GLN A 250 -11.73 15.38 -11.21
CA GLN A 250 -10.27 15.55 -11.30
C GLN A 250 -9.50 14.73 -10.27
N GLN A 251 -9.87 14.74 -8.98
CA GLN A 251 -9.09 14.04 -7.96
C GLN A 251 -9.28 12.52 -8.05
N CYS A 252 -10.48 12.05 -8.37
CA CYS A 252 -10.77 10.63 -8.61
C CYS A 252 -10.07 10.13 -9.89
N LEU A 253 -10.29 10.82 -11.02
CA LEU A 253 -9.69 10.50 -12.32
C LEU A 253 -8.17 10.62 -12.28
N GLN A 254 -7.60 11.64 -11.66
CA GLN A 254 -6.14 11.75 -11.52
C GLN A 254 -5.57 10.67 -10.61
N THR A 255 -6.27 10.27 -9.55
CA THR A 255 -5.82 9.16 -8.69
C THR A 255 -5.81 7.87 -9.50
N VAL A 256 -6.90 7.57 -10.21
CA VAL A 256 -7.00 6.38 -11.08
C VAL A 256 -5.98 6.42 -12.22
N GLN A 257 -5.82 7.57 -12.89
CA GLN A 257 -4.82 7.75 -13.96
C GLN A 257 -3.39 7.65 -13.43
N SER A 258 -3.09 8.18 -12.25
CA SER A 258 -1.78 8.07 -11.61
C SER A 258 -1.50 6.62 -11.19
N LEU A 259 -2.49 5.91 -10.65
CA LEU A 259 -2.36 4.50 -10.28
C LEU A 259 -2.12 3.63 -11.53
N ASN A 260 -2.95 3.80 -12.57
CA ASN A 260 -2.83 3.07 -13.84
C ASN A 260 -1.54 3.40 -14.58
N SER A 261 -1.18 4.67 -14.69
CA SER A 261 0.06 5.10 -15.35
C SER A 261 1.28 4.55 -14.64
N ASN A 262 1.35 4.65 -13.31
CA ASN A 262 2.47 4.07 -12.56
C ASN A 262 2.51 2.54 -12.66
N ALA A 263 1.36 1.86 -12.60
CA ALA A 263 1.31 0.41 -12.74
C ALA A 263 1.76 -0.08 -14.12
N LEU A 264 1.43 0.68 -15.15
CA LEU A 264 1.82 0.43 -16.54
C LEU A 264 3.32 0.57 -16.74
N LEU A 265 3.93 1.63 -16.19
CA LEU A 265 5.39 1.84 -16.23
C LEU A 265 6.15 0.70 -15.55
N TRP A 266 5.64 0.24 -14.42
CA TRP A 266 6.27 -0.86 -13.69
C TRP A 266 5.95 -2.23 -14.29
N ALA A 267 4.81 -2.41 -14.97
CA ALA A 267 4.54 -3.63 -15.75
C ALA A 267 5.49 -3.74 -16.96
N LEU A 268 5.92 -2.60 -17.50
CA LEU A 268 6.95 -2.46 -18.54
C LEU A 268 8.37 -2.36 -17.97
N ALA A 269 8.57 -2.59 -16.66
CA ALA A 269 9.85 -2.33 -16.03
C ALA A 269 11.03 -3.09 -16.66
N LYS A 270 10.79 -4.30 -17.17
CA LYS A 270 11.82 -5.09 -17.85
C LYS A 270 12.33 -4.40 -19.13
N GLU A 271 11.47 -3.71 -19.86
CA GLU A 271 11.81 -3.07 -21.13
C GLU A 271 12.23 -1.59 -20.94
N LEU A 272 11.75 -0.94 -19.89
CA LEU A 272 12.10 0.45 -19.56
C LEU A 272 13.34 0.58 -18.67
N TYR A 273 13.58 -0.39 -17.78
CA TYR A 273 14.64 -0.35 -16.76
C TYR A 273 15.60 -1.55 -16.81
N GLY A 274 15.42 -2.49 -17.74
CA GLY A 274 16.37 -3.57 -17.97
C GLY A 274 17.65 -3.09 -18.66
N PRO A 275 18.79 -3.79 -18.50
CA PRO A 275 19.93 -3.60 -19.39
C PRO A 275 19.48 -4.01 -20.80
N GLY A 276 19.63 -3.08 -21.75
CA GLY A 276 19.28 -3.30 -23.16
C GLY A 276 20.01 -4.47 -23.80
#